data_AF-A0A7C4A897-F1
#
_entry.id   AF-A0A7C4A897-F1
#
_cell.length_a   1.000
_cell.length_b   1.000
_cell.length_c   1.000
_cell.angle_alpha   90.00
_cell.angle_beta   90.00
_cell.angle_gamma   90.00
#
_symmetry.space_group_name_H-M   'P 1'
#
loop_
_entity.id
_entity.type
_entity.pdbx_description
1 polymer ?
#
loop_
_entity_poly.entity_id
_entity_poly.type
_entity_poly.pdbx_seq_one_letter_code
_entity_poly.pdbx_strand_id
1 'polypeptide(L)'
;MARYAHIIGWGKAIPRRVMTNDDWAKLVDTSDEWIRSRTGVRERHFVSEGESTLTLALEAARNALEVARLSPAYLDLIIVATVTPEYQFPATACLLQDRLGASRAAAFDLSAGCSGFIYGVSLAGDAIRAGSYQYALVIGVETLSRIMDWQDRTTCVLFGDGAGAVVLAASSVPGGIISYTLGADGSGADYLIMPGGGSRHPTTHETVEQRMHYIKMNGREVFKFATRAMDRATRLVCERANVPLEHVELMVPHQANDRIIQAAAKSLGLPDSLFYVNLDRYGNTSAASIPIALCEVLEKGLVRRHDHVVLVGFGAGLTWGALLLQWETPFPAVTLKWWQRLYNAIYYRWAQLRSWLARLRRRVESWQTRENGNGSPPRKGPSALHREEKGAPSDHPEAREGRSKQVEEPSPPAGERAAPSGETVARPRDADHPEH
;
A
#
# COMPACT_ATOMS: atom_id res chain seq x y z
N MET A 1 -21.52 1.58 -25.36
CA MET A 1 -21.80 2.80 -24.57
C MET A 1 -20.54 3.17 -23.81
N ALA A 2 -20.34 4.44 -23.46
CA ALA A 2 -19.30 4.82 -22.51
C ALA A 2 -19.56 4.16 -21.14
N ARG A 3 -18.49 3.86 -20.40
CA ARG A 3 -18.54 3.15 -19.12
C ARG A 3 -17.55 3.79 -18.15
N TYR A 4 -18.07 4.21 -17.01
CA TYR A 4 -17.37 4.96 -15.97
C TYR A 4 -17.25 4.12 -14.69
N ALA A 5 -16.31 4.47 -13.82
CA ALA A 5 -16.08 3.78 -12.55
C ALA A 5 -16.34 4.71 -11.37
N HIS A 6 -17.42 4.44 -10.62
CA HIS A 6 -17.92 5.30 -9.56
C HIS A 6 -17.75 4.66 -8.19
N ILE A 7 -17.38 5.45 -7.17
CA ILE A 7 -17.42 4.99 -5.77
C ILE A 7 -18.87 5.02 -5.29
N ILE A 8 -19.41 3.84 -4.99
CA ILE A 8 -20.81 3.67 -4.53
C ILE A 8 -20.92 3.27 -3.06
N GLY A 9 -19.81 2.96 -2.40
CA GLY A 9 -19.77 2.70 -0.96
C GLY A 9 -18.37 2.80 -0.39
N TRP A 10 -18.28 3.11 0.90
CA TRP A 10 -17.06 3.37 1.64
C TRP A 10 -17.18 2.82 3.06
N GLY A 11 -16.06 2.45 3.67
CA GLY A 11 -16.04 1.92 5.03
C GLY A 11 -14.64 1.94 5.63
N LYS A 12 -14.57 2.00 6.95
CA LYS A 12 -13.32 1.95 7.71
C LYS A 12 -13.42 0.93 8.84
N ALA A 13 -12.28 0.47 9.33
CA ALA A 13 -12.13 -0.31 10.55
C ALA A 13 -10.85 0.13 11.26
N ILE A 14 -10.98 0.50 12.54
CA ILE A 14 -9.89 1.05 13.34
C ILE A 14 -9.77 0.19 14.62
N PRO A 15 -8.57 -0.31 14.98
CA PRO A 15 -8.38 -1.11 16.18
C PRO A 15 -8.80 -0.40 17.46
N ARG A 16 -9.26 -1.17 18.46
CA ARG A 16 -9.82 -0.58 19.70
C ARG A 16 -8.78 -0.01 20.66
N ARG A 17 -7.55 -0.50 20.62
CA ARG A 17 -6.47 -0.04 21.50
C ARG A 17 -5.89 1.26 20.97
N VAL A 18 -6.27 2.36 21.60
CA VAL A 18 -5.62 3.67 21.45
C VAL A 18 -4.27 3.65 22.19
N MET A 19 -3.29 4.38 21.67
CA MET A 19 -2.03 4.68 22.34
C MET A 19 -1.67 6.16 22.12
N THR A 20 -1.64 6.91 23.22
CA THR A 20 -1.38 8.36 23.23
C THR A 20 0.12 8.65 23.14
N ASN A 21 0.48 9.91 22.90
CA ASN A 21 1.87 10.35 23.00
C ASN A 21 2.45 10.23 24.42
N ASP A 22 1.62 10.38 25.46
CA ASP A 22 2.04 10.17 26.86
C ASP A 22 2.33 8.69 27.15
N ASP A 23 1.69 7.76 26.41
CA ASP A 23 2.05 6.34 26.46
C ASP A 23 3.38 6.05 25.75
N TRP A 24 3.71 6.80 24.70
CA TRP A 24 5.01 6.70 24.03
C TRP A 24 6.17 7.23 24.90
N ALA A 25 5.93 8.31 25.66
CA ALA A 25 6.91 8.86 26.61
C ALA A 25 7.28 7.89 27.76
N LYS A 26 6.49 6.83 27.97
CA LYS A 26 6.79 5.74 28.93
C LYS A 26 7.71 4.64 28.34
N LEU A 27 7.93 4.63 27.03
CA LEU A 27 8.68 3.59 26.31
C LEU A 27 9.97 4.10 25.67
N VAL A 28 9.99 5.34 25.18
CA VAL A 28 11.14 5.96 24.51
C VAL A 28 11.31 7.42 24.92
N ASP A 29 12.53 7.96 24.80
CA ASP A 29 12.86 9.38 25.03
C ASP A 29 12.08 10.30 24.07
N THR A 30 10.90 10.78 24.48
CA THR A 30 9.99 11.62 23.69
C THR A 30 8.94 12.32 24.56
N SER A 31 8.13 13.20 23.98
CA SER A 31 6.99 13.88 24.64
C SER A 31 5.87 14.21 23.64
N ASP A 32 4.67 14.55 24.13
CA ASP A 32 3.56 15.01 23.29
C ASP A 32 3.93 16.23 22.44
N GLU A 33 4.61 17.21 23.05
CA GLU A 33 5.13 18.40 22.36
C GLU A 33 6.11 18.03 21.25
N TRP A 34 7.09 17.15 21.54
CA TRP A 34 8.10 16.73 20.56
C TRP A 34 7.47 16.02 19.37
N ILE A 35 6.49 15.13 19.62
CA ILE A 35 5.81 14.38 18.57
C ILE A 35 4.92 15.32 17.74
N ARG A 36 4.01 16.08 18.38
CA ARG A 36 3.04 16.92 17.66
C ARG A 36 3.71 18.00 16.82
N SER A 37 4.69 18.71 17.38
CA SER A 37 5.44 19.75 16.65
C SER A 37 6.20 19.23 15.43
N ARG A 38 6.52 17.92 15.40
CA ARG A 38 7.26 17.27 14.31
C ARG A 38 6.39 16.50 13.33
N THR A 39 5.19 16.07 13.73
CA THR A 39 4.39 15.07 13.01
C THR A 39 2.91 15.41 12.83
N GLY A 40 2.31 16.15 13.77
CA GLY A 40 0.84 16.31 13.89
C GLY A 40 0.15 15.28 14.79
N VAL A 41 0.73 14.08 14.94
CA VAL A 41 0.09 12.93 15.62
C VAL A 41 -0.07 13.16 17.12
N ARG A 42 -1.25 12.87 17.67
CA ARG A 42 -1.59 12.93 19.10
C ARG A 42 -1.80 11.54 19.70
N GLU A 43 -2.51 10.70 18.94
CA GLU A 43 -2.81 9.32 19.29
C GLU A 43 -2.75 8.42 18.05
N ARG A 44 -2.60 7.11 18.27
CA ARG A 44 -2.56 6.05 17.25
C ARG A 44 -3.42 4.90 17.71
N HIS A 45 -3.89 4.09 16.77
CA HIS A 45 -4.59 2.84 17.06
C HIS A 45 -3.73 1.64 16.69
N PHE A 46 -3.75 0.59 17.52
CA PHE A 46 -2.94 -0.62 17.32
C PHE A 46 -3.75 -1.91 17.50
N VAL A 47 -3.42 -2.94 16.72
CA VAL A 47 -4.08 -4.25 16.85
C VAL A 47 -3.77 -4.95 18.17
N SER A 48 -4.83 -5.52 18.74
CA SER A 48 -4.83 -6.30 19.97
C SER A 48 -4.66 -7.79 19.67
N GLU A 49 -4.82 -8.65 20.68
CA GLU A 49 -4.97 -10.08 20.45
C GLU A 49 -6.26 -10.38 19.67
N GLY A 50 -6.18 -11.24 18.66
CA GLY A 50 -7.29 -11.55 17.75
C GLY A 50 -7.52 -10.55 16.61
N GLU A 51 -6.87 -9.38 16.63
CA GLU A 51 -6.90 -8.40 15.52
C GLU A 51 -5.69 -8.58 14.58
N SER A 52 -5.96 -8.66 13.27
CA SER A 52 -4.98 -8.83 12.18
C SER A 52 -5.37 -8.03 10.93
N THR A 53 -4.47 -7.97 9.94
CA THR A 53 -4.72 -7.32 8.64
C THR A 53 -5.99 -7.84 7.97
N LEU A 54 -6.21 -9.16 7.98
CA LEU A 54 -7.43 -9.77 7.45
C LEU A 54 -8.69 -9.38 8.23
N THR A 55 -8.62 -9.21 9.57
CA THR A 55 -9.82 -8.86 10.34
C THR A 55 -10.24 -7.41 10.09
N LEU A 56 -9.27 -6.48 10.06
CA LEU A 56 -9.53 -5.06 9.73
C LEU A 56 -10.03 -4.91 8.29
N ALA A 57 -9.41 -5.61 7.34
CA ALA A 57 -9.85 -5.63 5.94
C ALA A 57 -11.28 -6.16 5.80
N LEU A 58 -11.63 -7.22 6.54
CA LEU A 58 -12.97 -7.83 6.53
C LEU A 58 -14.04 -6.89 7.12
N GLU A 59 -13.72 -6.12 8.16
CA GLU A 59 -14.65 -5.15 8.73
C GLU A 59 -14.82 -3.92 7.83
N ALA A 60 -13.74 -3.31 7.34
CA ALA A 60 -13.82 -2.18 6.41
C ALA A 60 -14.56 -2.56 5.11
N ALA A 61 -14.30 -3.75 4.56
CA ALA A 61 -15.01 -4.30 3.40
C ALA A 61 -16.51 -4.47 3.66
N ARG A 62 -16.90 -5.00 4.83
CA ARG A 62 -18.31 -5.15 5.21
C ARG A 62 -19.02 -3.81 5.33
N ASN A 63 -18.35 -2.82 5.92
CA ASN A 63 -18.88 -1.47 6.06
C ASN A 63 -19.08 -0.83 4.67
N ALA A 64 -18.10 -0.95 3.77
CA ALA A 64 -18.22 -0.46 2.39
C ALA A 64 -19.32 -1.16 1.58
N LEU A 65 -19.52 -2.46 1.77
CA LEU A 65 -20.60 -3.25 1.14
C LEU A 65 -21.98 -2.95 1.73
N GLU A 66 -22.08 -2.60 3.02
CA GLU A 66 -23.33 -2.10 3.61
C GLU A 66 -23.74 -0.75 3.00
N VAL A 67 -22.80 0.21 2.85
CA VAL A 67 -23.07 1.50 2.18
C VAL A 67 -23.41 1.30 0.71
N ALA A 68 -22.64 0.48 -0.02
CA ALA A 68 -22.90 0.15 -1.42
C ALA A 68 -24.17 -0.69 -1.64
N ARG A 69 -24.76 -1.24 -0.57
CA ARG A 69 -25.93 -2.14 -0.58
C ARG A 69 -25.73 -3.39 -1.46
N LEU A 70 -24.47 -3.78 -1.65
CA LEU A 70 -24.04 -4.80 -2.59
C LEU A 70 -23.79 -6.12 -1.85
N SER A 71 -24.46 -7.20 -2.26
CA SER A 71 -24.12 -8.54 -1.75
C SER A 71 -22.73 -8.95 -2.26
N PRO A 72 -21.85 -9.55 -1.41
CA PRO A 72 -20.53 -10.01 -1.83
C PRO A 72 -20.55 -10.94 -3.05
N ALA A 73 -21.67 -11.66 -3.27
CA ALA A 73 -21.90 -12.51 -4.45
C ALA A 73 -21.82 -11.76 -5.80
N TYR A 74 -21.84 -10.43 -5.81
CA TYR A 74 -21.73 -9.58 -7.01
C TYR A 74 -20.36 -8.95 -7.24
N LEU A 75 -19.42 -9.01 -6.28
CA LEU A 75 -18.06 -8.52 -6.49
C LEU A 75 -17.35 -9.40 -7.53
N ASP A 76 -16.89 -8.80 -8.62
CA ASP A 76 -16.09 -9.50 -9.64
C ASP A 76 -14.57 -9.38 -9.37
N LEU A 77 -14.15 -8.38 -8.59
CA LEU A 77 -12.75 -8.11 -8.23
C LEU A 77 -12.59 -7.66 -6.76
N ILE A 78 -11.52 -8.10 -6.10
CA ILE A 78 -11.05 -7.66 -4.78
C ILE A 78 -9.55 -7.33 -4.87
N ILE A 79 -9.16 -6.12 -4.48
CA ILE A 79 -7.76 -5.69 -4.34
C ILE A 79 -7.50 -5.31 -2.88
N VAL A 80 -6.47 -5.90 -2.26
CA VAL A 80 -5.98 -5.50 -0.93
C VAL A 80 -4.62 -4.80 -1.08
N ALA A 81 -4.60 -3.48 -0.94
CA ALA A 81 -3.37 -2.70 -0.86
C ALA A 81 -2.81 -2.74 0.57
N THR A 82 -1.62 -3.34 0.74
CA THR A 82 -0.96 -3.54 2.03
C THR A 82 0.53 -3.81 1.85
N VAL A 83 1.35 -3.43 2.84
CA VAL A 83 2.72 -3.96 3.02
C VAL A 83 2.84 -4.88 4.24
N THR A 84 1.73 -5.10 4.96
CA THR A 84 1.63 -5.99 6.13
C THR A 84 0.55 -7.07 5.92
N PRO A 85 0.65 -7.90 4.86
CA PRO A 85 -0.35 -8.93 4.54
C PRO A 85 -0.46 -9.99 5.66
N GLU A 86 -1.60 -10.70 5.70
CA GLU A 86 -1.86 -11.74 6.70
C GLU A 86 -0.81 -12.86 6.68
N TYR A 87 -0.33 -13.21 5.48
CA TYR A 87 0.80 -14.08 5.22
C TYR A 87 1.53 -13.59 3.96
N GLN A 88 2.80 -13.97 3.77
CA GLN A 88 3.50 -13.74 2.49
C GLN A 88 2.82 -14.48 1.32
N PHE A 89 2.24 -15.64 1.59
CA PHE A 89 1.33 -16.37 0.71
C PHE A 89 0.43 -17.31 1.54
N PRO A 90 -0.83 -17.54 1.16
CA PRO A 90 -1.57 -16.90 0.07
C PRO A 90 -1.92 -15.43 0.38
N ALA A 91 -2.25 -14.68 -0.67
CA ALA A 91 -2.68 -13.28 -0.57
C ALA A 91 -3.86 -13.07 0.40
N THR A 92 -3.82 -11.98 1.15
CA THR A 92 -4.85 -11.52 2.10
C THR A 92 -6.20 -11.37 1.41
N ALA A 93 -6.23 -10.87 0.17
CA ALA A 93 -7.41 -10.74 -0.67
C ALA A 93 -8.10 -12.10 -0.92
N CYS A 94 -7.34 -13.19 -1.09
CA CYS A 94 -7.91 -14.53 -1.29
C CYS A 94 -8.57 -15.06 -0.02
N LEU A 95 -8.02 -14.72 1.16
CA LEU A 95 -8.65 -15.02 2.45
C LEU A 95 -9.90 -14.17 2.68
N LEU A 96 -9.84 -12.88 2.31
CA LEU A 96 -10.94 -11.93 2.38
C LEU A 96 -12.11 -12.35 1.47
N GLN A 97 -11.82 -12.76 0.23
CA GLN A 97 -12.79 -13.28 -0.74
C GLN A 97 -13.62 -14.44 -0.18
N ASP A 98 -12.94 -15.41 0.43
CA ASP A 98 -13.54 -16.57 1.07
C ASP A 98 -14.36 -16.19 2.33
N ARG A 99 -13.82 -15.30 3.18
CA ARG A 99 -14.48 -14.80 4.41
C ARG A 99 -15.70 -13.91 4.14
N LEU A 100 -15.72 -13.18 3.03
CA LEU A 100 -16.88 -12.40 2.56
C LEU A 100 -17.92 -13.27 1.87
N GLY A 101 -17.50 -14.40 1.27
CA GLY A 101 -18.36 -15.23 0.43
C GLY A 101 -18.40 -14.81 -1.04
N ALA A 102 -17.49 -13.92 -1.47
CA ALA A 102 -17.45 -13.30 -2.81
C ALA A 102 -16.97 -14.29 -3.90
N SER A 103 -17.72 -15.37 -4.09
CA SER A 103 -17.24 -16.60 -4.74
C SER A 103 -16.89 -16.52 -6.22
N ARG A 104 -17.27 -15.43 -6.91
CA ARG A 104 -16.85 -15.15 -8.30
C ARG A 104 -15.56 -14.34 -8.38
N ALA A 105 -15.19 -13.63 -7.31
CA ALA A 105 -14.25 -12.52 -7.39
C ALA A 105 -12.83 -13.00 -7.68
N ALA A 106 -12.18 -12.37 -8.65
CA ALA A 106 -10.73 -12.34 -8.72
C ALA A 106 -10.19 -11.60 -7.48
N ALA A 107 -9.06 -12.06 -6.92
CA ALA A 107 -8.53 -11.51 -5.68
C ALA A 107 -7.00 -11.49 -5.69
N PHE A 108 -6.40 -10.34 -5.37
CA PHE A 108 -4.94 -10.22 -5.20
C PHE A 108 -4.55 -9.11 -4.20
N ASP A 109 -3.35 -9.26 -3.61
CA ASP A 109 -2.72 -8.22 -2.80
C ASP A 109 -1.86 -7.32 -3.69
N LEU A 110 -1.80 -6.03 -3.39
CA LEU A 110 -1.04 -5.02 -4.12
C LEU A 110 -0.07 -4.32 -3.15
N SER A 111 1.22 -4.43 -3.42
CA SER A 111 2.27 -3.71 -2.67
C SER A 111 2.84 -2.57 -3.51
N ALA A 112 2.57 -1.34 -3.07
CA ALA A 112 3.16 -0.09 -3.60
C ALA A 112 3.29 0.94 -2.46
N GLY A 113 3.69 0.46 -1.26
CA GLY A 113 3.72 1.26 -0.04
C GLY A 113 2.40 1.98 0.25
N CYS A 114 2.49 3.15 0.88
CA CYS A 114 1.33 3.97 1.21
C CYS A 114 0.58 4.53 0.00
N SER A 115 1.15 4.48 -1.21
CA SER A 115 0.46 4.85 -2.45
C SER A 115 -0.49 3.75 -2.97
N GLY A 116 -0.39 2.53 -2.41
CA GLY A 116 -1.06 1.33 -2.91
C GLY A 116 -2.59 1.43 -3.06
N PHE A 117 -3.26 2.23 -2.24
CA PHE A 117 -4.71 2.43 -2.42
C PHE A 117 -5.04 3.17 -3.74
N ILE A 118 -4.26 4.18 -4.12
CA ILE A 118 -4.46 4.90 -5.39
C ILE A 118 -4.15 3.98 -6.57
N TYR A 119 -3.09 3.17 -6.48
CA TYR A 119 -2.81 2.11 -7.45
C TYR A 119 -4.00 1.15 -7.60
N GLY A 120 -4.55 0.64 -6.48
CA GLY A 120 -5.69 -0.28 -6.49
C GLY A 120 -6.95 0.33 -7.08
N VAL A 121 -7.32 1.56 -6.68
CA VAL A 121 -8.50 2.27 -7.22
C VAL A 121 -8.34 2.55 -8.71
N SER A 122 -7.15 2.93 -9.17
CA SER A 122 -6.86 3.16 -10.59
C SER A 122 -7.02 1.87 -11.41
N LEU A 123 -6.38 0.77 -11.00
CA LEU A 123 -6.44 -0.51 -11.70
C LEU A 123 -7.86 -1.11 -11.72
N ALA A 124 -8.59 -1.01 -10.61
CA ALA A 124 -9.99 -1.44 -10.53
C ALA A 124 -10.91 -0.56 -11.40
N GLY A 125 -10.68 0.76 -11.40
CA GLY A 125 -11.36 1.71 -12.28
C GLY A 125 -11.17 1.35 -13.75
N ASP A 126 -9.93 1.11 -14.17
CA ASP A 126 -9.60 0.76 -15.55
C ASP A 126 -10.19 -0.57 -15.99
N ALA A 127 -10.16 -1.59 -15.13
CA ALA A 127 -10.83 -2.87 -15.42
C ALA A 127 -12.37 -2.75 -15.49
N ILE A 128 -12.97 -1.78 -14.78
CA ILE A 128 -14.39 -1.43 -14.92
C ILE A 128 -14.65 -0.68 -16.24
N ARG A 129 -13.84 0.32 -16.60
CA ARG A 129 -13.98 1.12 -17.83
C ARG A 129 -13.76 0.30 -19.10
N ALA A 130 -12.73 -0.56 -19.11
CA ALA A 130 -12.45 -1.52 -20.18
C ALA A 130 -13.52 -2.61 -20.31
N GLY A 131 -14.34 -2.81 -19.28
CA GLY A 131 -15.56 -3.60 -19.32
C GLY A 131 -15.51 -4.93 -18.58
N SER A 132 -14.33 -5.37 -18.15
CA SER A 132 -14.03 -6.68 -17.55
C SER A 132 -14.82 -6.98 -16.27
N TYR A 133 -15.05 -5.96 -15.42
CA TYR A 133 -15.70 -6.12 -14.11
C TYR A 133 -16.83 -5.11 -13.90
N GLN A 134 -17.95 -5.53 -13.31
CA GLN A 134 -19.06 -4.64 -12.97
C GLN A 134 -18.86 -4.01 -11.59
N TYR A 135 -18.37 -4.80 -10.62
CA TYR A 135 -18.12 -4.36 -9.25
C TYR A 135 -16.73 -4.78 -8.75
N ALA A 136 -16.00 -3.82 -8.19
CA ALA A 136 -14.70 -4.06 -7.56
C ALA A 136 -14.67 -3.52 -6.14
N LEU A 137 -14.06 -4.26 -5.21
CA LEU A 137 -13.79 -3.83 -3.85
C LEU A 137 -12.29 -3.54 -3.72
N VAL A 138 -11.91 -2.34 -3.30
CA VAL A 138 -10.53 -1.93 -3.07
C VAL A 138 -10.36 -1.56 -1.60
N ILE A 139 -9.40 -2.20 -0.93
CA ILE A 139 -9.08 -1.99 0.48
C ILE A 139 -7.66 -1.46 0.59
N GLY A 140 -7.43 -0.41 1.37
CA GLY A 140 -6.12 -0.10 1.96
C GLY A 140 -6.12 -0.55 3.41
N VAL A 141 -5.18 -1.40 3.82
CA VAL A 141 -5.15 -1.99 5.17
C VAL A 141 -3.73 -2.26 5.63
N GLU A 142 -3.44 -1.93 6.88
CA GLU A 142 -2.11 -2.13 7.46
C GLU A 142 -2.17 -2.44 8.97
N THR A 143 -1.24 -3.28 9.42
CA THR A 143 -0.91 -3.47 10.85
C THR A 143 0.59 -3.20 11.06
N LEU A 144 1.01 -1.96 10.81
CA LEU A 144 2.40 -1.52 10.88
C LEU A 144 3.03 -1.72 12.27
N SER A 145 2.22 -1.79 13.33
CA SER A 145 2.67 -2.11 14.69
C SER A 145 3.40 -3.46 14.81
N ARG A 146 3.14 -4.38 13.88
CA ARG A 146 3.80 -5.69 13.77
C ARG A 146 5.20 -5.62 13.16
N ILE A 147 5.53 -4.54 12.44
CA ILE A 147 6.82 -4.35 11.73
C ILE A 147 7.51 -3.00 12.04
N MET A 148 7.03 -2.22 13.00
CA MET A 148 7.75 -1.02 13.48
C MET A 148 8.74 -1.38 14.59
N ASP A 149 9.89 -0.72 14.60
CA ASP A 149 10.90 -0.91 15.62
C ASP A 149 10.52 -0.10 16.87
N TRP A 150 9.91 -0.76 17.87
CA TRP A 150 9.42 -0.11 19.10
C TRP A 150 10.51 0.61 19.92
N GLN A 151 11.79 0.40 19.62
CA GLN A 151 12.92 1.09 20.28
C GLN A 151 13.40 2.32 19.47
N ASP A 152 13.06 2.41 18.18
CA ASP A 152 13.42 3.53 17.31
C ASP A 152 12.38 4.65 17.37
N ARG A 153 12.62 5.63 18.26
CA ARG A 153 11.80 6.84 18.37
C ARG A 153 11.69 7.68 17.09
N THR A 154 12.50 7.43 16.06
CA THR A 154 12.41 8.15 14.78
C THR A 154 11.33 7.59 13.86
N THR A 155 10.86 6.35 14.11
CA THR A 155 9.84 5.68 13.31
C THR A 155 8.61 5.22 14.12
N CYS A 156 8.76 4.69 15.34
CA CYS A 156 7.64 4.09 16.09
C CYS A 156 6.54 5.09 16.45
N VAL A 157 6.90 6.35 16.71
CA VAL A 157 5.94 7.44 17.01
C VAL A 157 5.18 7.96 15.78
N LEU A 158 5.42 7.42 14.58
CA LEU A 158 4.73 7.81 13.35
C LEU A 158 3.54 6.92 13.02
N PHE A 159 3.71 5.61 13.15
CA PHE A 159 2.85 4.62 12.48
C PHE A 159 1.64 4.18 13.32
N GLY A 160 0.53 3.90 12.64
CA GLY A 160 -0.69 3.33 13.22
C GLY A 160 -1.22 2.16 12.38
N ASP A 161 -2.20 1.45 12.94
CA ASP A 161 -2.89 0.35 12.28
C ASP A 161 -4.31 0.74 11.88
N GLY A 162 -4.84 0.17 10.80
CA GLY A 162 -6.20 0.43 10.36
C GLY A 162 -6.53 -0.11 8.97
N ALA A 163 -7.81 -0.05 8.60
CA ALA A 163 -8.29 -0.33 7.25
C ALA A 163 -9.30 0.72 6.78
N GLY A 164 -9.26 1.01 5.48
CA GLY A 164 -10.32 1.71 4.75
C GLY A 164 -10.59 1.01 3.43
N ALA A 165 -11.85 0.97 2.99
CA ALA A 165 -12.28 0.28 1.78
C ALA A 165 -13.29 1.11 0.98
N VAL A 166 -13.30 0.92 -0.34
CA VAL A 166 -14.31 1.46 -1.26
C VAL A 166 -14.85 0.37 -2.18
N VAL A 167 -16.12 0.50 -2.55
CA VAL A 167 -16.75 -0.29 -3.62
C VAL A 167 -16.88 0.59 -4.86
N LEU A 168 -16.23 0.18 -5.94
CA LEU A 168 -16.35 0.75 -7.27
C LEU A 168 -17.40 -0.02 -8.08
N ALA A 169 -18.21 0.71 -8.85
CA ALA A 169 -19.20 0.14 -9.76
C ALA A 169 -19.13 0.74 -11.16
N ALA A 170 -19.47 -0.08 -12.16
CA ALA A 170 -19.74 0.36 -13.52
C ALA A 170 -20.96 1.28 -13.59
N SER A 171 -20.83 2.40 -14.31
CA SER A 171 -21.93 3.33 -14.57
C SER A 171 -21.93 3.77 -16.04
N SER A 172 -23.12 4.10 -16.56
CA SER A 172 -23.30 4.84 -17.81
C SER A 172 -23.31 6.37 -17.61
N VAL A 173 -23.42 6.84 -16.36
CA VAL A 173 -23.36 8.26 -16.01
C VAL A 173 -21.89 8.72 -16.04
N PRO A 174 -21.55 9.82 -16.75
CA PRO A 174 -20.23 10.44 -16.67
C PRO A 174 -19.86 10.82 -15.23
N GLY A 175 -18.57 10.93 -14.92
CA GLY A 175 -18.08 11.17 -13.55
C GLY A 175 -17.38 9.95 -12.95
N GLY A 176 -17.24 9.95 -11.62
CA GLY A 176 -16.43 8.95 -10.93
C GLY A 176 -14.94 9.23 -11.12
N ILE A 177 -14.12 8.21 -11.40
CA ILE A 177 -12.69 8.39 -11.71
C ILE A 177 -12.55 9.09 -13.08
N ILE A 178 -12.12 10.36 -13.07
CA ILE A 178 -11.91 11.18 -14.27
C ILE A 178 -10.52 10.95 -14.83
N SER A 179 -9.49 11.09 -14.00
CA SER A 179 -8.09 10.96 -14.38
C SER A 179 -7.27 10.40 -13.22
N TYR A 180 -6.10 9.84 -13.52
CA TYR A 180 -5.13 9.45 -12.51
C TYR A 180 -3.70 9.53 -13.05
N THR A 181 -2.73 9.45 -12.15
CA THR A 181 -1.33 9.16 -12.48
C THR A 181 -0.73 8.25 -11.41
N LEU A 182 0.14 7.33 -11.84
CA LEU A 182 0.94 6.45 -10.99
C LEU A 182 2.41 6.62 -11.40
N GLY A 183 3.35 6.46 -10.47
CA GLY A 183 4.77 6.59 -10.76
C GLY A 183 5.65 5.97 -9.68
N ALA A 184 6.83 5.52 -10.07
CA ALA A 184 7.81 4.91 -9.17
C ALA A 184 9.23 5.31 -9.56
N ASP A 185 10.10 5.45 -8.56
CA ASP A 185 11.53 5.67 -8.69
C ASP A 185 12.23 4.68 -7.74
N GLY A 186 12.60 3.53 -8.32
CA GLY A 186 13.26 2.44 -7.61
C GLY A 186 14.67 2.78 -7.08
N SER A 187 15.26 3.91 -7.50
CA SER A 187 16.58 4.33 -6.99
C SER A 187 16.53 4.81 -5.53
N GLY A 188 15.35 5.20 -5.04
CA GLY A 188 15.12 5.64 -3.66
C GLY A 188 14.76 4.54 -2.67
N ALA A 189 14.89 3.25 -3.03
CA ALA A 189 14.40 2.13 -2.22
C ALA A 189 14.90 2.16 -0.76
N ASP A 190 16.20 2.41 -0.54
CA ASP A 190 16.82 2.42 0.79
C ASP A 190 16.37 3.60 1.68
N TYR A 191 15.59 4.55 1.15
CA TYR A 191 15.04 5.66 1.95
C TYR A 191 13.82 5.25 2.78
N LEU A 192 13.11 4.17 2.43
CA LEU A 192 12.01 3.61 3.24
C LEU A 192 11.84 2.11 2.91
N ILE A 193 12.37 1.25 3.77
CA ILE A 193 12.55 -0.19 3.52
C ILE A 193 12.36 -1.01 4.81
N MET A 194 11.98 -2.28 4.66
CA MET A 194 12.16 -3.32 5.69
C MET A 194 13.21 -4.30 5.15
N PRO A 195 14.48 -4.25 5.61
CA PRO A 195 15.57 -5.00 4.97
C PRO A 195 15.44 -6.54 5.03
N GLY A 196 14.79 -7.08 6.06
CA GLY A 196 14.68 -8.52 6.34
C GLY A 196 13.33 -9.13 5.99
N GLY A 197 13.30 -10.46 5.90
CA GLY A 197 12.08 -11.27 5.70
C GLY A 197 11.71 -11.50 4.23
N GLY A 198 12.30 -10.74 3.31
CA GLY A 198 12.25 -10.98 1.86
C GLY A 198 13.32 -11.97 1.38
N SER A 199 13.31 -12.28 0.08
CA SER A 199 14.24 -13.25 -0.53
C SER A 199 15.73 -12.87 -0.47
N ARG A 200 16.05 -11.57 -0.40
CA ARG A 200 17.43 -11.07 -0.28
C ARG A 200 18.04 -11.33 1.11
N HIS A 201 17.24 -11.23 2.16
CA HIS A 201 17.62 -11.46 3.55
C HIS A 201 16.52 -12.28 4.25
N PRO A 202 16.47 -13.61 4.00
CA PRO A 202 15.48 -14.50 4.61
C PRO A 202 15.56 -14.51 6.13
N THR A 203 14.49 -14.93 6.81
CA THR A 203 14.43 -14.96 8.28
C THR A 203 15.42 -15.97 8.87
N THR A 204 16.54 -15.45 9.38
CA THR A 204 17.54 -16.16 10.19
C THR A 204 17.72 -15.48 11.55
N HIS A 205 18.37 -16.15 12.52
CA HIS A 205 18.75 -15.56 13.80
C HIS A 205 19.51 -14.23 13.62
N GLU A 206 20.52 -14.22 12.75
CA GLU A 206 21.30 -13.02 12.42
C GLU A 206 20.41 -11.84 11.97
N THR A 207 19.50 -12.04 11.01
CA THR A 207 18.63 -10.96 10.52
C THR A 207 17.66 -10.43 11.57
N VAL A 208 17.30 -11.25 12.57
CA VAL A 208 16.45 -10.85 13.71
C VAL A 208 17.26 -10.06 14.74
N GLU A 209 18.47 -10.52 15.07
CA GLU A 209 19.41 -9.82 15.96
C GLU A 209 19.84 -8.46 15.38
N GLN A 210 20.08 -8.39 14.07
CA GLN A 210 20.36 -7.16 13.31
C GLN A 210 19.12 -6.26 13.09
N ARG A 211 17.95 -6.61 13.67
CA ARG A 211 16.70 -5.82 13.61
C ARG A 211 16.22 -5.50 12.18
N MET A 212 16.51 -6.38 11.22
CA MET A 212 16.19 -6.17 9.80
C MET A 212 14.70 -6.31 9.48
N HIS A 213 13.95 -7.04 10.30
CA HIS A 213 12.51 -7.28 10.15
C HIS A 213 11.64 -6.11 10.63
N TYR A 214 12.19 -4.90 10.65
CA TYR A 214 11.47 -3.68 11.01
C TYR A 214 11.68 -2.58 9.96
N ILE A 215 10.72 -1.67 9.87
CA ILE A 215 10.80 -0.45 9.06
C ILE A 215 12.06 0.36 9.42
N LYS A 216 12.81 0.77 8.40
CA LYS A 216 13.93 1.73 8.47
C LYS A 216 13.66 2.85 7.47
N MET A 217 13.90 4.10 7.87
CA MET A 217 13.50 5.28 7.08
C MET A 217 14.52 6.43 7.15
N ASN A 218 14.93 6.95 6.00
CA ASN A 218 15.58 8.25 5.88
C ASN A 218 14.53 9.36 5.72
N GLY A 219 13.98 9.83 6.85
CA GLY A 219 12.89 10.81 6.86
C GLY A 219 13.20 12.12 6.12
N ARG A 220 14.48 12.51 5.97
CA ARG A 220 14.87 13.73 5.23
C ARG A 220 14.65 13.57 3.73
N GLU A 221 15.07 12.45 3.16
CA GLU A 221 14.94 12.21 1.72
C GLU A 221 13.51 11.82 1.35
N VAL A 222 12.81 11.06 2.23
CA VAL A 222 11.36 10.83 2.10
C VAL A 222 10.58 12.14 2.09
N PHE A 223 10.86 13.10 2.97
CA PHE A 223 10.19 14.41 2.99
C PHE A 223 10.41 15.21 1.69
N LYS A 224 11.65 15.25 1.19
CA LYS A 224 11.99 15.90 -0.10
C LYS A 224 11.29 15.24 -1.28
N PHE A 225 11.22 13.91 -1.30
CA PHE A 225 10.51 13.17 -2.34
C PHE A 225 9.00 13.46 -2.27
N ALA A 226 8.38 13.26 -1.11
CA ALA A 226 6.95 13.39 -0.88
C ALA A 226 6.37 14.73 -1.34
N THR A 227 6.97 15.84 -0.91
CA THR A 227 6.48 17.19 -1.24
C THR A 227 6.52 17.47 -2.74
N ARG A 228 7.58 17.05 -3.45
CA ARG A 228 7.68 17.15 -4.91
C ARG A 228 6.75 16.18 -5.64
N ALA A 229 6.52 14.98 -5.09
CA ALA A 229 5.64 13.97 -5.67
C ALA A 229 4.17 14.40 -5.59
N MET A 230 3.73 14.94 -4.45
CA MET A 230 2.37 15.44 -4.26
C MET A 230 2.04 16.59 -5.22
N ASP A 231 2.87 17.63 -5.27
CA ASP A 231 2.67 18.78 -6.17
C ASP A 231 2.56 18.33 -7.65
N ARG A 232 3.55 17.58 -8.14
CA ARG A 232 3.60 17.11 -9.53
C ARG A 232 2.44 16.18 -9.87
N ALA A 233 2.10 15.24 -8.99
CA ALA A 233 1.03 14.27 -9.26
C ALA A 233 -0.35 14.96 -9.28
N THR A 234 -0.62 15.86 -8.33
CA THR A 234 -1.87 16.64 -8.30
C THR A 234 -2.00 17.51 -9.55
N ARG A 235 -0.97 18.28 -9.92
CA ARG A 235 -0.99 19.11 -11.14
C ARG A 235 -1.27 18.28 -12.39
N LEU A 236 -0.60 17.13 -12.53
CA LEU A 236 -0.74 16.23 -13.69
C LEU A 236 -2.13 15.56 -13.80
N VAL A 237 -2.83 15.28 -12.69
CA VAL A 237 -4.22 14.76 -12.79
C VAL A 237 -5.24 15.84 -13.13
N CYS A 238 -5.04 17.07 -12.63
CA CYS A 238 -5.86 18.23 -12.98
C CYS A 238 -5.71 18.56 -14.48
N GLU A 239 -4.46 18.62 -14.98
CA GLU A 239 -4.11 18.75 -16.39
C GLU A 239 -4.76 17.67 -17.27
N ARG A 240 -4.60 16.38 -16.91
CA ARG A 240 -5.18 15.25 -17.65
C ARG A 240 -6.72 15.22 -17.66
N ALA A 241 -7.35 15.87 -16.68
CA ALA A 241 -8.80 16.00 -16.61
C ALA A 241 -9.33 17.26 -17.32
N ASN A 242 -8.45 18.19 -17.72
CA ASN A 242 -8.80 19.56 -18.10
C ASN A 242 -9.64 20.27 -16.99
N VAL A 243 -9.28 20.05 -15.73
CA VAL A 243 -9.88 20.67 -14.54
C VAL A 243 -8.85 21.64 -13.94
N PRO A 244 -9.15 22.94 -13.85
CA PRO A 244 -8.28 23.91 -13.15
C PRO A 244 -8.08 23.54 -11.68
N LEU A 245 -6.91 23.87 -11.11
CA LEU A 245 -6.54 23.47 -9.74
C LEU A 245 -7.39 24.20 -8.68
N GLU A 246 -7.87 25.39 -9.02
CA GLU A 246 -8.83 26.21 -8.27
C GLU A 246 -10.26 25.64 -8.28
N HIS A 247 -10.55 24.65 -9.13
CA HIS A 247 -11.81 23.89 -9.15
C HIS A 247 -11.68 22.51 -8.47
N VAL A 248 -10.77 22.38 -7.50
CA VAL A 248 -10.66 21.20 -6.62
C VAL A 248 -11.25 21.55 -5.27
N GLU A 249 -12.48 21.09 -5.03
CA GLU A 249 -13.21 21.33 -3.78
C GLU A 249 -12.62 20.58 -2.58
N LEU A 250 -11.91 19.47 -2.78
CA LEU A 250 -11.24 18.75 -1.68
C LEU A 250 -9.98 17.96 -2.09
N MET A 251 -8.96 18.04 -1.24
CA MET A 251 -7.74 17.24 -1.28
C MET A 251 -7.76 16.20 -0.14
N VAL A 252 -7.60 14.92 -0.47
CA VAL A 252 -7.47 13.81 0.51
C VAL A 252 -6.05 13.20 0.38
N PRO A 253 -5.06 13.76 1.10
CA PRO A 253 -3.66 13.33 1.00
C PRO A 253 -3.37 12.07 1.82
N HIS A 254 -2.25 11.40 1.50
CA HIS A 254 -1.62 10.42 2.38
C HIS A 254 -1.23 11.07 3.72
N GLN A 255 -1.82 10.54 4.79
CA GLN A 255 -1.60 11.00 6.17
C GLN A 255 -0.25 10.46 6.67
N ALA A 256 0.83 11.17 6.37
CA ALA A 256 2.19 10.77 6.74
C ALA A 256 2.81 11.65 7.83
N ASN A 257 2.68 12.97 7.65
CA ASN A 257 3.25 14.02 8.48
C ASN A 257 2.59 15.35 8.07
N ASP A 258 2.02 16.11 9.01
CA ASP A 258 1.31 17.36 8.71
C ASP A 258 2.18 18.37 7.94
N ARG A 259 3.49 18.38 8.20
CA ARG A 259 4.43 19.30 7.56
C ARG A 259 4.68 18.96 6.08
N ILE A 260 4.43 17.71 5.66
CA ILE A 260 4.43 17.33 4.24
C ILE A 260 3.16 17.87 3.57
N ILE A 261 2.01 17.75 4.24
CA ILE A 261 0.71 18.22 3.73
C ILE A 261 0.72 19.75 3.56
N GLN A 262 1.15 20.48 4.59
CA GLN A 262 1.32 21.95 4.55
C GLN A 262 2.31 22.40 3.46
N ALA A 263 3.42 21.68 3.28
CA ALA A 263 4.39 21.98 2.23
C ALA A 263 3.82 21.70 0.82
N ALA A 264 2.99 20.68 0.66
CA ALA A 264 2.29 20.39 -0.59
C ALA A 264 1.21 21.44 -0.89
N ALA A 265 0.40 21.84 0.10
CA ALA A 265 -0.59 22.92 -0.03
C ALA A 265 0.06 24.23 -0.51
N LYS A 266 1.14 24.65 0.17
CA LYS A 266 1.94 25.82 -0.20
C LYS A 266 2.60 25.70 -1.58
N SER A 267 3.06 24.51 -1.98
CA SER A 267 3.62 24.27 -3.33
C SER A 267 2.55 24.36 -4.41
N LEU A 268 1.35 23.84 -4.13
CA LEU A 268 0.21 23.86 -5.04
C LEU A 268 -0.36 25.28 -5.21
N GLY A 269 -0.25 26.12 -4.18
CA GLY A 269 -0.87 27.45 -4.12
C GLY A 269 -2.30 27.41 -3.56
N LEU A 270 -2.66 26.30 -2.90
CA LEU A 270 -4.00 26.06 -2.36
C LEU A 270 -4.04 26.33 -0.84
N PRO A 271 -5.17 26.83 -0.31
CA PRO A 271 -5.34 27.02 1.13
C PRO A 271 -5.43 25.68 1.87
N ASP A 272 -4.82 25.62 3.06
CA ASP A 272 -4.79 24.42 3.92
C ASP A 272 -6.17 23.84 4.22
N SER A 273 -7.23 24.67 4.21
CA SER A 273 -8.63 24.25 4.45
C SER A 273 -9.21 23.29 3.41
N LEU A 274 -8.59 23.15 2.23
CA LEU A 274 -8.96 22.14 1.23
C LEU A 274 -8.36 20.76 1.55
N PHE A 275 -7.39 20.66 2.46
CA PHE A 275 -6.68 19.42 2.77
C PHE A 275 -7.31 18.74 3.97
N TYR A 276 -7.96 17.59 3.75
CA TYR A 276 -8.50 16.81 4.85
C TYR A 276 -7.39 16.11 5.64
N VAL A 277 -7.28 16.43 6.93
CA VAL A 277 -6.31 15.84 7.86
C VAL A 277 -7.01 15.11 9.00
N ASN A 278 -6.59 13.88 9.24
CA ASN A 278 -6.94 13.08 10.43
C ASN A 278 -5.74 12.33 11.02
N LEU A 279 -4.53 12.68 10.59
CA LEU A 279 -3.26 12.19 11.11
C LEU A 279 -3.15 12.32 12.64
N ASP A 280 -3.81 13.34 13.22
CA ASP A 280 -3.83 13.61 14.65
C ASP A 280 -4.36 12.43 15.49
N ARG A 281 -5.33 11.67 14.96
CA ARG A 281 -6.02 10.57 15.65
C ARG A 281 -5.57 9.17 15.25
N TYR A 282 -4.99 9.01 14.05
CA TYR A 282 -4.67 7.68 13.52
C TYR A 282 -3.17 7.42 13.35
N GLY A 283 -2.34 8.46 13.29
CA GLY A 283 -0.97 8.32 12.80
C GLY A 283 -0.91 7.89 11.33
N ASN A 284 0.28 7.54 10.88
CA ASN A 284 0.50 7.06 9.52
C ASN A 284 0.08 5.58 9.42
N THR A 285 -1.08 5.33 8.80
CA THR A 285 -1.63 3.99 8.54
C THR A 285 -1.30 3.47 7.13
N SER A 286 -0.18 3.91 6.54
CA SER A 286 0.29 3.60 5.17
C SER A 286 -0.87 3.58 4.15
N ALA A 287 -1.16 2.44 3.50
CA ALA A 287 -2.16 2.35 2.44
C ALA A 287 -3.60 2.59 2.93
N ALA A 288 -3.89 2.42 4.22
CA ALA A 288 -5.21 2.65 4.80
C ALA A 288 -5.53 4.14 5.01
N SER A 289 -4.53 5.01 5.05
CA SER A 289 -4.69 6.44 5.40
C SER A 289 -5.67 7.20 4.50
N ILE A 290 -5.51 7.10 3.18
CA ILE A 290 -6.38 7.76 2.20
C ILE A 290 -7.84 7.25 2.27
N PRO A 291 -8.13 5.93 2.27
CA PRO A 291 -9.51 5.46 2.36
C PRO A 291 -10.14 5.67 3.75
N ILE A 292 -9.37 5.69 4.84
CA ILE A 292 -9.88 6.10 6.17
C ILE A 292 -10.28 7.59 6.12
N ALA A 293 -9.43 8.46 5.59
CA ALA A 293 -9.71 9.88 5.42
C ALA A 293 -10.93 10.14 4.50
N LEU A 294 -11.00 9.49 3.35
CA LEU A 294 -12.15 9.58 2.43
C LEU A 294 -13.45 9.07 3.10
N CYS A 295 -13.38 8.00 3.89
CA CYS A 295 -14.51 7.50 4.66
C CYS A 295 -15.04 8.58 5.63
N GLU A 296 -14.16 9.24 6.40
CA GLU A 296 -14.56 10.32 7.30
C GLU A 296 -15.10 11.56 6.59
N VAL A 297 -14.51 11.94 5.45
CA VAL A 297 -14.98 13.04 4.60
C VAL A 297 -16.45 12.85 4.20
N LEU A 298 -16.79 11.63 3.80
CA LEU A 298 -18.14 11.26 3.37
C LEU A 298 -19.10 11.08 4.54
N GLU A 299 -18.66 10.51 5.67
CA GLU A 299 -19.43 10.46 6.92
C GLU A 299 -19.77 11.87 7.47
N LYS A 300 -18.87 12.84 7.28
CA LYS A 300 -19.06 14.25 7.69
C LYS A 300 -19.83 15.09 6.67
N GLY A 301 -20.16 14.56 5.48
CA GLY A 301 -20.85 15.30 4.42
C GLY A 301 -20.04 16.45 3.83
N LEU A 302 -18.70 16.35 3.82
CA LEU A 302 -17.79 17.39 3.32
C LEU A 302 -17.65 17.43 1.79
N VAL A 303 -18.22 16.45 1.09
CA VAL A 303 -18.25 16.35 -0.37
C VAL A 303 -19.70 16.31 -0.83
N ARG A 304 -20.01 17.10 -1.86
CA ARG A 304 -21.33 17.24 -2.49
C ARG A 304 -21.31 16.58 -3.88
N ARG A 305 -22.43 16.67 -4.60
CA ARG A 305 -22.50 16.18 -5.97
C ARG A 305 -21.78 17.14 -6.92
N HIS A 306 -21.00 16.57 -7.85
CA HIS A 306 -20.17 17.22 -8.87
C HIS A 306 -18.85 17.81 -8.37
N ASP A 307 -18.59 17.82 -7.06
CA ASP A 307 -17.30 18.21 -6.47
C ASP A 307 -16.14 17.36 -7.04
N HIS A 308 -15.01 18.00 -7.32
CA HIS A 308 -13.76 17.36 -7.69
C HIS A 308 -12.92 17.06 -6.45
N VAL A 309 -12.65 15.77 -6.23
CA VAL A 309 -11.89 15.29 -5.07
C VAL A 309 -10.59 14.66 -5.55
N VAL A 310 -9.46 15.25 -5.17
CA VAL A 310 -8.13 14.70 -5.45
C VAL A 310 -7.72 13.76 -4.31
N LEU A 311 -7.49 12.49 -4.64
CA LEU A 311 -6.73 11.58 -3.79
C LEU A 311 -5.25 11.70 -4.20
N VAL A 312 -4.33 11.89 -3.25
CA VAL A 312 -2.88 11.99 -3.58
C VAL A 312 -2.00 11.34 -2.52
N GLY A 313 -1.03 10.53 -2.93
CA GLY A 313 -0.23 9.72 -2.02
C GLY A 313 1.14 9.34 -2.56
N PHE A 314 2.01 8.94 -1.64
CA PHE A 314 3.41 8.58 -1.88
C PHE A 314 3.83 7.50 -0.86
N GLY A 315 4.85 6.71 -1.14
CA GLY A 315 5.29 5.65 -0.22
C GLY A 315 6.60 4.98 -0.59
N ALA A 316 6.88 3.84 0.05
CA ALA A 316 8.05 2.99 -0.20
C ALA A 316 8.18 2.58 -1.68
N GLY A 317 9.41 2.33 -2.14
CA GLY A 317 9.74 2.08 -3.55
C GLY A 317 10.90 2.90 -4.10
N LEU A 318 10.84 4.24 -4.18
CA LEU A 318 9.73 5.10 -3.76
C LEU A 318 8.62 5.19 -4.83
N THR A 319 7.37 5.26 -4.38
CA THR A 319 6.17 5.26 -5.23
C THR A 319 5.32 6.50 -4.98
N TRP A 320 4.52 6.89 -5.97
CA TRP A 320 3.53 7.96 -5.86
C TRP A 320 2.34 7.75 -6.78
N GLY A 321 1.23 8.41 -6.45
CA GLY A 321 0.08 8.51 -7.33
C GLY A 321 -0.85 9.65 -6.93
N ALA A 322 -1.65 10.09 -7.90
CA ALA A 322 -2.80 10.95 -7.67
C ALA A 322 -3.96 10.46 -8.52
N LEU A 323 -5.19 10.78 -8.11
CA LEU A 323 -6.42 10.43 -8.80
C LEU A 323 -7.45 11.54 -8.58
N LEU A 324 -8.08 12.01 -9.67
CA LEU A 324 -9.18 12.96 -9.64
C LEU A 324 -10.51 12.21 -9.74
N LEU A 325 -11.33 12.34 -8.71
CA LEU A 325 -12.74 11.97 -8.72
C LEU A 325 -13.59 13.19 -9.10
N GLN A 326 -14.67 12.98 -9.84
CA GLN A 326 -15.85 13.85 -9.82
C GLN A 326 -16.97 13.10 -9.11
N TRP A 327 -17.47 13.65 -8.00
CA TRP A 327 -18.34 12.94 -7.09
C TRP A 327 -19.81 12.96 -7.54
N GLU A 328 -20.25 11.96 -8.28
CA GLU A 328 -21.64 11.90 -8.78
C GLU A 328 -22.68 11.37 -7.79
N THR A 329 -22.29 10.95 -6.58
CA THR A 329 -23.12 10.09 -5.72
C THR A 329 -23.76 10.81 -4.53
N PRO A 330 -24.98 11.39 -4.67
CA PRO A 330 -25.88 11.66 -3.56
C PRO A 330 -26.81 10.45 -3.35
N PHE A 331 -26.26 9.33 -2.85
CA PHE A 331 -27.11 8.45 -2.06
C PHE A 331 -27.13 9.02 -0.64
N PRO A 332 -28.31 9.33 -0.06
CA PRO A 332 -28.36 9.51 1.39
C PRO A 332 -27.82 8.25 2.06
N ALA A 333 -27.19 8.39 3.24
CA ALA A 333 -26.69 7.26 4.02
C ALA A 333 -27.87 6.46 4.63
N VAL A 334 -28.65 5.80 3.78
CA VAL A 334 -29.87 5.08 4.17
C VAL A 334 -29.48 3.79 4.88
N THR A 335 -29.41 3.92 6.20
CA THR A 335 -29.31 2.82 7.17
C THR A 335 -30.07 1.59 6.69
N LEU A 336 -29.37 0.46 6.60
CA LEU A 336 -30.01 -0.80 6.19
C LEU A 336 -31.14 -1.12 7.17
N LYS A 337 -32.32 -1.41 6.62
CA LYS A 337 -33.47 -1.85 7.42
C LYS A 337 -33.08 -3.15 8.13
N TRP A 338 -33.59 -3.39 9.34
CA TRP A 338 -33.07 -4.47 10.21
C TRP A 338 -33.05 -5.85 9.53
N TRP A 339 -34.00 -6.13 8.64
CA TRP A 339 -34.05 -7.37 7.86
C TRP A 339 -32.96 -7.49 6.78
N GLN A 340 -32.49 -6.37 6.23
CA GLN A 340 -31.35 -6.35 5.30
C GLN A 340 -30.03 -6.62 6.04
N ARG A 341 -29.87 -6.06 7.25
CA ARG A 341 -28.75 -6.39 8.15
C ARG A 341 -28.78 -7.86 8.57
N LEU A 342 -29.96 -8.37 8.93
CA LEU A 342 -30.16 -9.79 9.25
C LEU A 342 -29.85 -10.70 8.05
N TYR A 343 -30.32 -10.35 6.84
CA TYR A 343 -29.98 -11.08 5.61
C TYR A 343 -28.47 -11.11 5.35
N ASN A 344 -27.78 -9.96 5.46
CA ASN A 344 -26.33 -9.90 5.31
C ASN A 344 -25.60 -10.73 6.39
N ALA A 345 -26.06 -10.69 7.64
CA ALA A 345 -25.50 -11.52 8.72
C ALA A 345 -25.71 -13.02 8.49
N ILE A 346 -26.89 -13.43 8.01
CA ILE A 346 -27.17 -14.82 7.60
C ILE A 346 -26.28 -15.21 6.42
N TYR A 347 -26.13 -14.36 5.42
CA TYR A 347 -25.26 -14.58 4.26
C TYR A 347 -23.79 -14.76 4.67
N TYR A 348 -23.25 -13.91 5.54
CA TYR A 348 -21.88 -14.07 6.04
C TYR A 348 -21.68 -15.35 6.88
N ARG A 349 -22.67 -15.74 7.71
CA ARG A 349 -22.62 -17.02 8.43
C ARG A 349 -22.71 -18.22 7.48
N TRP A 350 -23.53 -18.13 6.43
CA TRP A 350 -23.61 -19.15 5.39
C TRP A 350 -22.33 -19.23 4.55
N ALA A 351 -21.70 -18.11 4.24
CA ALA A 351 -20.39 -18.06 3.58
C ALA A 351 -19.30 -18.76 4.41
N GLN A 352 -19.28 -18.53 5.74
CA GLN A 352 -18.40 -19.24 6.68
C GLN A 352 -18.68 -20.75 6.70
N LEU A 353 -19.95 -21.17 6.77
CA LEU A 353 -20.34 -22.59 6.76
C LEU A 353 -19.97 -23.27 5.43
N ARG A 354 -20.29 -22.64 4.29
CA ARG A 354 -19.91 -23.08 2.94
C ARG A 354 -18.39 -23.22 2.80
N SER A 355 -17.64 -22.28 3.36
CA SER A 355 -16.18 -22.30 3.37
C SER A 355 -15.61 -23.46 4.23
N TRP A 356 -16.18 -23.70 5.41
CA TRP A 356 -15.85 -24.85 6.25
C TRP A 356 -16.17 -26.18 5.54
N LEU A 357 -17.36 -26.31 4.95
CA LEU A 357 -17.77 -27.48 4.15
C LEU A 357 -16.84 -27.70 2.95
N ALA A 358 -16.43 -26.64 2.24
CA ALA A 358 -15.50 -26.74 1.12
C ALA A 358 -14.10 -27.20 1.57
N ARG A 359 -13.61 -26.71 2.72
CA ARG A 359 -12.34 -27.19 3.32
C ARG A 359 -12.43 -28.63 3.80
N LEU A 360 -13.56 -29.03 4.40
CA LEU A 360 -13.81 -30.41 4.81
C LEU A 360 -13.86 -31.36 3.60
N ARG A 361 -14.60 -30.98 2.55
CA ARG A 361 -14.67 -31.73 1.28
C ARG A 361 -13.28 -31.93 0.66
N ARG A 362 -12.49 -30.87 0.52
CA ARG A 362 -11.11 -30.95 0.00
C ARG A 362 -10.22 -31.87 0.84
N ARG A 363 -10.39 -31.91 2.17
CA ARG A 363 -9.68 -32.85 3.05
C ARG A 363 -10.10 -34.30 2.76
N VAL A 364 -11.39 -34.59 2.66
CA VAL A 364 -11.90 -35.94 2.33
C VAL A 364 -11.41 -36.39 0.94
N GLU A 365 -11.52 -35.53 -0.07
CA GLU A 365 -10.99 -35.80 -1.42
C GLU A 365 -9.48 -36.10 -1.39
N SER A 366 -8.70 -35.36 -0.58
CA SER A 366 -7.25 -35.61 -0.42
C SER A 366 -6.89 -36.87 0.37
N TRP A 367 -7.81 -37.42 1.16
CA TRP A 367 -7.66 -38.74 1.80
C TRP A 367 -7.96 -39.85 0.80
N GLN A 368 -9.08 -39.74 0.08
CA GLN A 368 -9.48 -40.73 -0.93
C GLN A 368 -8.45 -40.85 -2.07
N THR A 369 -7.77 -39.78 -2.47
CA THR A 369 -6.67 -39.87 -3.46
C THR A 369 -5.36 -40.43 -2.89
N ARG A 370 -5.18 -40.45 -1.56
CA ARG A 370 -4.06 -41.14 -0.90
C ARG A 370 -4.31 -42.65 -0.75
N GLU A 371 -5.56 -43.05 -0.52
CA GLU A 371 -5.94 -44.47 -0.41
C GLU A 371 -6.02 -45.16 -1.78
N ASN A 372 -6.48 -44.45 -2.82
CA ASN A 372 -6.54 -44.97 -4.19
C ASN A 372 -5.28 -44.70 -5.04
N GLY A 373 -4.28 -44.02 -4.48
CA GLY A 373 -3.06 -43.63 -5.18
C GLY A 373 -1.93 -44.64 -5.00
N ASN A 374 -1.46 -45.26 -6.10
CA ASN A 374 -0.40 -46.27 -6.09
C ASN A 374 0.96 -45.70 -5.62
N GLY A 375 1.20 -45.73 -4.31
CA GLY A 375 2.41 -45.23 -3.66
C GLY A 375 3.36 -46.34 -3.23
N SER A 376 4.32 -46.69 -4.08
CA SER A 376 5.45 -47.53 -3.65
C SER A 376 6.19 -46.87 -2.48
N PRO A 377 6.62 -47.62 -1.44
CA PRO A 377 7.37 -47.04 -0.34
C PRO A 377 8.68 -46.44 -0.85
N PRO A 378 9.19 -45.34 -0.25
CA PRO A 378 10.47 -44.78 -0.64
C PRO A 378 11.55 -45.87 -0.50
N ARG A 379 12.33 -46.09 -1.57
CA ARG A 379 13.48 -47.01 -1.53
C ARG A 379 14.40 -46.57 -0.39
N LYS A 380 14.48 -47.37 0.67
CA LYS A 380 15.49 -47.19 1.71
C LYS A 380 16.87 -47.31 1.07
N GLY A 381 17.59 -46.20 0.97
CA GLY A 381 19.05 -46.25 0.80
C GLY A 381 19.66 -47.01 1.99
N PRO A 382 20.82 -47.67 1.82
CA PRO A 382 21.45 -48.43 2.90
C PRO A 382 21.72 -47.53 4.11
N SER A 383 21.33 -48.00 5.29
CA SER A 383 21.45 -47.23 6.53
C SER A 383 22.91 -47.16 6.99
N ALA A 384 23.48 -45.95 7.01
CA ALA A 384 24.66 -45.68 7.81
C ALA A 384 24.27 -45.76 9.29
N LEU A 385 24.60 -46.88 9.94
CA LEU A 385 24.44 -47.05 11.38
C LEU A 385 25.46 -46.16 12.12
N HIS A 386 25.05 -45.59 13.26
CA HIS A 386 26.01 -45.06 14.21
C HIS A 386 26.95 -46.16 14.70
N ARG A 387 28.23 -45.84 14.79
CA ARG A 387 29.13 -46.47 15.76
C ARG A 387 30.01 -45.39 16.37
N GLU A 388 29.93 -45.23 17.69
CA GLU A 388 30.92 -44.47 18.44
C GLU A 388 32.22 -45.29 18.50
N GLU A 389 33.37 -44.64 18.41
CA GLU A 389 34.55 -45.00 19.21
C GLU A 389 35.54 -43.82 19.24
N LYS A 390 36.36 -43.76 20.30
CA LYS A 390 37.30 -42.66 20.55
C LYS A 390 38.68 -43.05 20.02
N GLY A 391 39.35 -42.18 19.28
CA GLY A 391 40.73 -42.42 18.83
C GLY A 391 41.38 -41.19 18.18
N ALA A 392 42.41 -40.68 18.84
CA ALA A 392 43.46 -39.83 18.26
C ALA A 392 44.79 -40.65 18.35
N PRO A 393 45.89 -40.29 17.66
CA PRO A 393 46.15 -39.00 16.99
C PRO A 393 46.74 -39.10 15.56
N SER A 394 47.04 -37.92 15.01
CA SER A 394 48.11 -37.58 14.05
C SER A 394 48.78 -38.66 13.19
N ASP A 395 48.83 -38.41 11.88
CA ASP A 395 50.13 -38.38 11.17
C ASP A 395 50.07 -37.55 9.87
N HIS A 396 50.87 -36.49 9.79
CA HIS A 396 51.76 -36.17 8.65
C HIS A 396 52.51 -34.84 8.91
N PRO A 397 53.81 -34.73 8.56
CA PRO A 397 54.67 -33.64 9.03
C PRO A 397 54.78 -32.44 8.07
N GLU A 398 55.47 -31.45 8.61
CA GLU A 398 55.88 -30.16 8.04
C GLU A 398 56.62 -30.25 6.69
N ALA A 399 56.45 -29.21 5.87
CA ALA A 399 57.56 -28.53 5.21
C ALA A 399 57.22 -27.04 5.02
N ARG A 400 58.21 -26.16 5.21
CA ARG A 400 58.12 -24.70 4.99
C ARG A 400 59.06 -24.29 3.84
N GLU A 401 59.05 -22.99 3.55
CA GLU A 401 59.98 -22.26 2.64
C GLU A 401 59.68 -22.40 1.13
N GLY A 402 59.91 -21.38 0.29
CA GLY A 402 60.23 -19.98 0.64
C GLY A 402 60.59 -19.08 -0.55
N ARG A 403 60.38 -17.76 -0.36
CA ARG A 403 60.97 -16.62 -1.12
C ARG A 403 60.69 -16.42 -2.63
N SER A 404 59.89 -15.37 -2.89
CA SER A 404 60.16 -14.24 -3.83
C SER A 404 60.41 -14.45 -5.33
N LYS A 405 59.71 -13.65 -6.15
CA LYS A 405 60.33 -12.59 -6.99
C LYS A 405 59.31 -11.52 -7.43
N GLN A 406 59.81 -10.47 -8.10
CA GLN A 406 59.14 -9.20 -8.42
C GLN A 406 58.35 -9.24 -9.75
N VAL A 407 57.70 -8.08 -10.05
CA VAL A 407 57.37 -7.44 -11.35
C VAL A 407 55.87 -7.13 -11.47
N GLU A 408 55.38 -6.00 -11.98
CA GLU A 408 55.80 -4.58 -12.11
C GLU A 408 54.57 -3.83 -12.69
N GLU A 409 54.44 -2.50 -12.56
CA GLU A 409 53.34 -1.76 -13.22
C GLU A 409 53.57 -1.59 -14.74
N PRO A 410 52.53 -1.24 -15.51
CA PRO A 410 52.56 0.11 -16.08
C PRO A 410 51.20 0.82 -16.18
N SER A 411 51.26 2.17 -16.19
CA SER A 411 50.19 3.06 -16.69
C SER A 411 50.65 3.77 -18.00
N PRO A 412 50.03 4.81 -18.58
CA PRO A 412 49.69 4.81 -20.01
C PRO A 412 50.42 5.87 -20.88
N PRO A 413 50.21 5.88 -22.21
CA PRO A 413 50.48 7.02 -23.09
C PRO A 413 49.21 7.78 -23.53
N ALA A 414 49.37 8.97 -24.12
CA ALA A 414 48.28 9.87 -24.53
C ALA A 414 48.63 10.73 -25.78
N GLY A 415 47.63 11.42 -26.37
CA GLY A 415 47.77 12.41 -27.45
C GLY A 415 47.31 11.93 -28.84
N GLU A 416 46.98 12.80 -29.82
CA GLU A 416 46.85 14.28 -29.79
C GLU A 416 46.20 14.82 -31.10
N ARG A 417 45.63 16.05 -31.09
CA ARG A 417 45.33 16.96 -32.26
C ARG A 417 44.24 16.49 -33.28
N ALA A 418 43.53 17.34 -34.07
CA ALA A 418 43.25 18.79 -34.06
C ALA A 418 41.99 19.13 -34.94
N ALA A 419 41.57 20.41 -35.00
CA ALA A 419 40.47 20.98 -35.83
C ALA A 419 41.06 21.98 -36.90
N PRO A 420 40.37 22.97 -37.55
CA PRO A 420 38.94 23.37 -37.60
C PRO A 420 38.38 23.90 -38.97
N SER A 421 37.08 24.22 -39.03
CA SER A 421 36.38 25.26 -39.86
C SER A 421 34.90 25.33 -39.37
N GLY A 422 34.04 26.36 -39.50
CA GLY A 422 33.83 27.48 -40.45
C GLY A 422 32.37 27.36 -40.97
N GLU A 423 31.47 28.35 -41.01
CA GLU A 423 31.53 29.82 -40.82
C GLU A 423 30.22 30.41 -40.20
N THR A 424 30.14 31.74 -40.13
CA THR A 424 28.99 32.61 -39.76
C THR A 424 27.77 32.50 -40.71
N VAL A 425 26.56 33.00 -40.35
CA VAL A 425 26.04 34.37 -40.67
C VAL A 425 24.79 34.70 -39.81
N ALA A 426 24.41 35.98 -39.72
CA ALA A 426 23.40 36.52 -38.81
C ALA A 426 22.02 36.86 -39.45
N ARG A 427 21.07 37.20 -38.55
CA ARG A 427 19.75 37.88 -38.70
C ARG A 427 19.73 39.02 -39.75
N PRO A 428 18.57 39.43 -40.35
CA PRO A 428 17.37 39.85 -39.57
C PRO A 428 15.95 39.78 -40.24
N ARG A 429 14.93 40.14 -39.42
CA ARG A 429 13.74 41.02 -39.63
C ARG A 429 13.01 41.07 -41.00
N ASP A 430 11.67 41.18 -41.09
CA ASP A 430 10.56 41.12 -40.10
C ASP A 430 9.35 40.33 -40.74
N ALA A 431 8.05 40.66 -40.83
CA ALA A 431 7.17 41.80 -40.50
C ALA A 431 5.66 41.36 -40.45
N ASP A 432 4.73 42.33 -40.57
CA ASP A 432 3.25 42.24 -40.47
C ASP A 432 2.56 41.44 -41.63
N HIS A 433 1.24 41.17 -41.72
CA HIS A 433 0.04 41.75 -41.07
C HIS A 433 -1.17 40.74 -41.01
N PRO A 434 -2.51 41.06 -41.02
CA PRO A 434 -3.45 40.47 -40.05
C PRO A 434 -4.68 39.69 -40.62
N GLU A 435 -5.62 39.38 -39.72
CA GLU A 435 -7.08 39.17 -39.89
C GLU A 435 -7.62 38.22 -40.97
N HIS A 436 -8.28 37.13 -40.51
CA HIS A 436 -9.71 36.93 -40.78
C HIS A 436 -10.38 36.00 -39.77
#